data_AF-A0A3S9PKI9-F1
#
_entry.id   AF-A0A3S9PKI9-F1
#
_cell.length_a   1.000
_cell.length_b   1.000
_cell.length_c   1.000
_cell.angle_alpha   90.00
_cell.angle_beta   90.00
_cell.angle_gamma   90.00
#
_symmetry.space_group_name_H-M   'P 1'
#
loop_
_entity.id
_entity.type
_entity.pdbx_description
1 polymer ?
#
loop_
_entity_poly.entity_id
_entity_poly.type
_entity_poly.pdbx_seq_one_letter_code
_entity_poly.pdbx_strand_id
1 'polypeptide(L)'
;MSSSLRRGALAASALVVSVASLSACAAGNSAQTLEVKPDNAATSVGDIKLQNVNVITQQDLKAGGPAVVTGKVFNNGRKDQELRSIKLAGLDAPVTLAPAKGSGPVVVPAGGSIVLGGKDNPSAVLPKGREGLKDGATQRLSFDFSSTGEVKIAAFVVPAKSFYKDWGPQAPATQPSGTPGAPSGAASAPAGGAASAPAGAAEGQPQGAGHQAGTKPGTGTGASATPGGQQHAGH
;
A
#
# COMPACT_ATOMS: atom_id res chain seq x y z
N MET A 1 -73.63 5.80 17.38
CA MET A 1 -72.17 5.68 17.19
C MET A 1 -71.54 5.28 18.53
N SER A 2 -71.21 4.00 18.68
CA SER A 2 -70.90 3.34 19.96
C SER A 2 -69.75 4.04 20.73
N SER A 3 -69.98 4.37 22.01
CA SER A 3 -69.00 5.01 22.90
C SER A 3 -67.74 4.15 23.13
N SER A 4 -67.85 2.84 22.88
CA SER A 4 -66.77 1.86 22.94
C SER A 4 -65.71 2.07 21.84
N LEU A 5 -66.10 2.43 20.61
CA LEU A 5 -65.11 2.72 19.54
C LEU A 5 -64.30 3.99 19.82
N ARG A 6 -64.93 5.01 20.41
CA ARG A 6 -64.25 6.27 20.76
C ARG A 6 -63.25 6.09 21.90
N ARG A 7 -63.58 5.26 22.89
CA ARG A 7 -62.66 4.93 24.01
C ARG A 7 -61.53 4.00 23.57
N GLY A 8 -61.81 3.05 22.67
CA GLY A 8 -60.78 2.18 22.08
C GLY A 8 -59.74 2.94 21.26
N ALA A 9 -60.18 3.90 20.44
CA ALA A 9 -59.27 4.75 19.66
C ALA A 9 -58.34 5.61 20.54
N LEU A 10 -58.85 6.16 21.63
CA LEU A 10 -58.06 6.96 22.58
C LEU A 10 -57.01 6.11 23.31
N ALA A 11 -57.38 4.92 23.78
CA ALA A 11 -56.44 4.00 24.42
C ALA A 11 -55.33 3.55 23.45
N ALA A 12 -55.69 3.25 22.18
CA ALA A 12 -54.71 2.90 21.15
C ALA A 12 -53.74 4.05 20.87
N SER A 13 -54.23 5.30 20.78
CA SER A 13 -53.36 6.46 20.55
C SER A 13 -52.38 6.73 21.70
N ALA A 14 -52.78 6.50 22.96
CA ALA A 14 -51.90 6.67 24.11
C ALA A 14 -50.73 5.67 24.09
N LEU A 15 -50.98 4.42 23.69
CA LEU A 15 -49.92 3.41 23.58
C LEU A 15 -48.95 3.70 22.43
N VAL A 16 -49.44 4.12 21.26
CA VAL A 16 -48.59 4.45 20.10
C VAL A 16 -47.71 5.67 20.37
N VAL A 17 -48.25 6.72 21.00
CA VAL A 17 -47.48 7.92 21.38
C VAL A 17 -46.41 7.60 22.42
N SER A 18 -46.69 6.68 23.35
CA SER A 18 -45.74 6.26 24.39
C SER A 18 -44.55 5.49 23.80
N VAL A 19 -44.77 4.63 22.81
CA VAL A 19 -43.67 3.88 22.17
C VAL A 19 -42.77 4.80 21.33
N ALA A 20 -43.36 5.78 20.64
CA ALA A 20 -42.61 6.73 19.82
C ALA A 20 -41.65 7.59 20.66
N SER A 21 -42.08 8.13 21.80
CA SER A 21 -41.25 8.98 22.67
C SER A 21 -40.16 8.21 23.42
N LEU A 22 -40.40 6.95 23.82
CA LEU A 22 -39.36 6.10 24.44
C LEU A 22 -38.27 5.68 23.44
N SER A 23 -38.61 5.46 22.17
CA SER A 23 -37.63 5.07 21.14
C SER A 23 -36.72 6.22 20.69
N ALA A 24 -37.10 7.48 20.92
CA ALA A 24 -36.31 8.64 20.54
C ALA A 24 -34.99 8.77 21.33
N CYS A 25 -34.92 8.24 22.57
CA CYS A 25 -33.68 8.21 23.34
C CYS A 25 -32.66 7.18 22.82
N ALA A 26 -33.09 6.21 22.01
CA ALA A 26 -32.20 5.19 21.45
C ALA A 26 -31.36 5.70 20.26
N ALA A 27 -31.64 6.90 19.74
CA ALA A 27 -30.94 7.51 18.59
C ALA A 27 -30.00 8.67 18.98
N GLY A 28 -29.71 8.85 20.28
CA GLY A 28 -28.83 9.92 20.77
C GLY A 28 -27.33 9.62 20.63
N ASN A 29 -26.49 10.51 21.14
CA ASN A 29 -25.02 10.36 21.16
C ASN A 29 -24.50 9.11 21.89
N SER A 30 -25.36 8.44 22.66
CA SER A 30 -25.08 7.19 23.36
C SER A 30 -25.93 6.02 22.85
N ALA A 31 -26.38 6.10 21.59
CA ALA A 31 -27.12 5.01 20.96
C ALA A 31 -26.29 3.73 20.94
N GLN A 32 -26.92 2.60 21.31
CA GLN A 32 -26.29 1.27 21.26
C GLN A 32 -25.77 0.92 19.86
N THR A 33 -26.33 1.53 18.81
CA THR A 33 -25.87 1.36 17.43
C THR A 33 -24.48 1.97 17.17
N LEU A 34 -24.06 2.97 17.96
CA LEU A 34 -22.73 3.57 17.88
C LEU A 34 -21.65 2.71 18.54
N GLU A 35 -22.05 1.77 19.40
CA GLU A 35 -21.15 0.86 20.10
C GLU A 35 -20.86 -0.42 19.29
N VAL A 36 -21.59 -0.64 18.19
CA VAL A 36 -21.32 -1.72 17.25
C VAL A 36 -20.00 -1.45 16.55
N LYS A 37 -19.02 -2.30 16.84
CA LYS A 37 -17.68 -2.22 16.25
C LYS A 37 -17.59 -3.11 15.01
N PRO A 38 -16.77 -2.73 14.02
CA PRO A 38 -16.42 -3.63 12.93
C PRO A 38 -15.83 -4.94 13.47
N ASP A 39 -16.16 -6.05 12.83
CA ASP A 39 -15.66 -7.38 13.22
C ASP A 39 -14.13 -7.48 13.06
N ASN A 40 -13.59 -6.80 12.05
CA ASN A 40 -12.17 -6.75 11.78
C ASN A 40 -11.54 -5.45 12.29
N ALA A 41 -10.25 -5.51 12.57
CA ALA A 41 -9.55 -4.44 13.26
C ALA A 41 -9.69 -3.08 12.54
N ALA A 42 -10.06 -2.06 13.33
CA ALA A 42 -10.15 -0.68 12.89
C ALA A 42 -9.57 0.27 13.95
N THR A 43 -8.92 1.35 13.50
CA THR A 43 -8.42 2.42 14.38
C THR A 43 -8.32 3.74 13.60
N SER A 44 -8.19 4.85 14.31
CA SER A 44 -7.96 6.17 13.72
C SER A 44 -6.97 6.96 14.59
N VAL A 45 -5.97 7.58 13.95
CA VAL A 45 -5.00 8.46 14.60
C VAL A 45 -4.82 9.67 13.71
N GLY A 46 -5.17 10.85 14.22
CA GLY A 46 -5.27 12.06 13.41
C GLY A 46 -6.17 11.83 12.19
N ASP A 47 -5.65 12.19 11.02
CA ASP A 47 -6.37 12.09 9.75
C ASP A 47 -6.37 10.68 9.15
N ILE A 48 -5.53 9.76 9.63
CA ILE A 48 -5.43 8.39 9.12
C ILE A 48 -6.42 7.50 9.84
N LYS A 49 -7.17 6.72 9.05
CA LYS A 49 -8.05 5.66 9.53
C LYS A 49 -7.72 4.34 8.85
N LEU A 50 -7.51 3.31 9.66
CA LEU A 50 -7.31 1.93 9.21
C LEU A 50 -8.61 1.16 9.45
N GLN A 51 -9.08 0.40 8.47
CA GLN A 51 -10.28 -0.43 8.59
C GLN A 51 -10.09 -1.79 7.95
N ASN A 52 -10.75 -2.80 8.50
CA ASN A 52 -10.74 -4.17 7.99
C ASN A 52 -9.32 -4.75 7.84
N VAL A 53 -8.45 -4.46 8.81
CA VAL A 53 -7.06 -4.91 8.74
C VAL A 53 -6.96 -6.38 9.16
N ASN A 54 -6.32 -7.19 8.32
CA ASN A 54 -6.08 -8.62 8.55
C ASN A 54 -4.65 -9.01 8.14
N VAL A 55 -4.11 -10.02 8.80
CA VAL A 55 -2.88 -10.70 8.36
C VAL A 55 -3.26 -12.05 7.79
N ILE A 56 -3.06 -12.25 6.49
CA ILE A 56 -3.49 -13.45 5.79
C ILE A 56 -2.30 -14.37 5.56
N THR A 57 -2.34 -15.57 6.14
CA THR A 57 -1.31 -16.61 5.99
C THR A 57 -1.65 -17.55 4.83
N GLN A 58 -0.74 -18.49 4.55
CA GLN A 58 -0.97 -19.56 3.59
C GLN A 58 -2.26 -20.34 3.89
N GLN A 59 -2.90 -20.86 2.85
CA GLN A 59 -4.11 -21.66 3.00
C GLN A 59 -3.87 -22.94 3.82
N ASP A 60 -2.78 -23.66 3.51
CA ASP A 60 -2.38 -24.86 4.23
C ASP A 60 -1.53 -24.50 5.46
N LEU A 61 -1.95 -25.00 6.63
CA LEU A 61 -1.28 -24.81 7.92
C LEU A 61 0.14 -25.37 7.95
N LYS A 62 0.40 -26.42 7.16
CA LYS A 62 1.72 -27.06 7.07
C LYS A 62 2.63 -26.42 6.03
N ALA A 63 2.06 -25.62 5.13
CA ALA A 63 2.85 -24.88 4.15
C ALA A 63 3.53 -23.69 4.82
N GLY A 64 4.86 -23.67 4.71
CA GLY A 64 5.64 -22.45 4.93
C GLY A 64 5.34 -21.41 3.84
N GLY A 65 5.86 -20.20 4.01
CA GLY A 65 5.76 -19.16 3.00
C GLY A 65 5.24 -17.82 3.53
N PRO A 66 4.98 -16.89 2.60
CA PRO A 66 4.67 -15.52 2.97
C PRO A 66 3.31 -15.40 3.64
N ALA A 67 3.13 -14.31 4.38
CA ALA A 67 1.84 -13.77 4.77
C ALA A 67 1.67 -12.39 4.12
N VAL A 68 0.44 -11.92 4.00
CA VAL A 68 0.15 -10.59 3.49
C VAL A 68 -0.68 -9.79 4.47
N VAL A 69 -0.40 -8.50 4.58
CA VAL A 69 -1.23 -7.57 5.35
C VAL A 69 -2.24 -6.96 4.40
N THR A 70 -3.52 -7.05 4.76
CA THR A 70 -4.63 -6.49 3.99
C THR A 70 -5.42 -5.50 4.83
N GLY A 71 -6.12 -4.59 4.17
CA GLY A 71 -7.00 -3.63 4.82
C GLY A 71 -7.19 -2.37 4.00
N LYS A 72 -8.09 -1.50 4.43
CA LYS A 72 -8.31 -0.21 3.79
C LYS A 72 -7.73 0.90 4.64
N VAL A 73 -6.97 1.78 3.98
CA VAL A 73 -6.33 2.94 4.59
C VAL A 73 -6.97 4.19 4.02
N PHE A 74 -7.55 5.01 4.89
CA PHE A 74 -8.15 6.30 4.53
C PHE A 74 -7.27 7.43 5.05
N ASN A 75 -7.18 8.49 4.25
CA ASN A 75 -6.53 9.73 4.63
C ASN A 75 -7.57 10.85 4.53
N ASN A 76 -8.12 11.26 5.68
CA ASN A 76 -9.10 12.36 5.75
C ASN A 76 -8.41 13.74 5.77
N GLY A 77 -7.08 13.77 5.68
CA GLY A 77 -6.28 14.97 5.71
C GLY A 77 -6.24 15.68 4.37
N ARG A 78 -5.64 16.87 4.39
CA ARG A 78 -5.52 17.76 3.22
C ARG A 78 -4.22 17.56 2.42
N LYS A 79 -3.36 16.63 2.84
CA LYS A 79 -2.08 16.31 2.20
C LYS A 79 -1.95 14.81 2.03
N ASP A 80 -1.26 14.39 0.98
CA ASP A 80 -0.95 12.98 0.77
C ASP A 80 -0.12 12.42 1.93
N GLN A 81 -0.33 11.14 2.24
CA GLN A 81 0.46 10.40 3.22
C GLN A 81 1.18 9.25 2.53
N GLU A 82 2.48 9.10 2.74
CA GLU A 82 3.21 7.92 2.29
C GLU A 82 3.20 6.88 3.40
N LEU A 83 2.83 5.65 3.08
CA LEU A 83 3.02 4.51 3.95
C LEU A 83 4.46 4.01 3.79
N ARG A 84 5.29 4.26 4.79
CA ARG A 84 6.73 4.01 4.75
C ARG A 84 7.10 2.60 5.16
N SER A 85 6.44 2.08 6.20
CA SER A 85 6.70 0.73 6.68
C SER A 85 5.50 0.15 7.42
N ILE A 86 5.45 -1.18 7.46
CA ILE A 86 4.59 -1.95 8.37
C ILE A 86 5.48 -2.88 9.17
N LYS A 87 5.34 -2.87 10.49
CA LYS A 87 6.07 -3.76 11.40
C LYS A 87 5.09 -4.64 12.15
N LEU A 88 5.48 -5.90 12.38
CA LEU A 88 4.70 -6.84 13.19
C LEU A 88 5.47 -7.11 14.48
N ALA A 89 4.81 -6.97 15.62
CA ALA A 89 5.46 -7.15 16.91
C ALA A 89 5.92 -8.62 17.07
N GLY A 90 7.16 -8.80 17.55
CA GLY A 90 7.75 -10.13 17.76
C GLY A 90 8.24 -10.81 16.48
N LEU A 91 8.26 -10.10 15.35
CA LEU A 91 8.81 -10.57 14.07
C LEU A 91 9.87 -9.59 13.58
N ASP A 92 11.10 -10.08 13.41
CA ASP A 92 12.23 -9.26 12.92
C ASP A 92 12.32 -9.19 11.38
N ALA A 93 11.30 -9.71 10.68
CA ALA A 93 11.23 -9.66 9.23
C ALA A 93 10.43 -8.42 8.77
N PRO A 94 11.01 -7.54 7.94
CA PRO A 94 10.31 -6.36 7.44
C PRO A 94 9.22 -6.76 6.44
N VAL A 95 8.10 -6.04 6.49
CA VAL A 95 7.06 -6.13 5.44
C VAL A 95 7.55 -5.41 4.20
N THR A 96 7.53 -6.11 3.07
CA THR A 96 7.85 -5.53 1.76
C THR A 96 6.61 -4.83 1.21
N LEU A 97 6.71 -3.52 1.03
CA LEU A 97 5.68 -2.68 0.42
C LEU A 97 5.97 -2.49 -1.07
N ALA A 98 4.94 -2.60 -1.90
CA ALA A 98 5.02 -2.26 -3.31
C ALA A 98 3.76 -1.51 -3.76
N PRO A 99 3.87 -0.48 -4.63
CA PRO A 99 2.73 0.22 -5.17
C PRO A 99 1.96 -0.69 -6.14
N ALA A 100 0.70 -0.34 -6.43
CA ALA A 100 -0.14 -1.10 -7.37
C ALA A 100 0.44 -1.17 -8.79
N LYS A 101 1.14 -0.11 -9.21
CA LYS A 101 1.70 0.04 -10.56
C LYS A 101 3.04 0.76 -10.47
N GLY A 102 3.96 0.37 -11.35
CA GLY A 102 5.28 0.98 -11.46
C GLY A 102 6.15 0.77 -10.22
N SER A 103 7.05 1.71 -9.99
CA SER A 103 7.97 1.74 -8.85
C SER A 103 7.76 3.03 -8.05
N GLY A 104 7.90 2.97 -6.73
CA GLY A 104 7.79 4.15 -5.88
C GLY A 104 7.13 3.87 -4.53
N PRO A 105 6.85 4.92 -3.75
CA PRO A 105 6.20 4.80 -2.45
C PRO A 105 4.73 4.37 -2.58
N VAL A 106 4.20 3.77 -1.52
CA VAL A 106 2.76 3.54 -1.37
C VAL A 106 2.12 4.81 -0.83
N VAL A 107 1.38 5.52 -1.67
CA VAL A 107 0.77 6.82 -1.31
C VAL A 107 -0.72 6.66 -1.05
N VAL A 108 -1.19 7.26 0.05
CA VAL A 108 -2.60 7.44 0.38
C VAL A 108 -3.00 8.89 0.07
N PRO A 109 -3.81 9.13 -0.98
CA PRO A 109 -4.11 10.48 -1.43
C PRO A 109 -4.92 11.27 -0.40
N ALA A 110 -4.71 12.58 -0.34
CA ALA A 110 -5.51 13.50 0.48
C ALA A 110 -7.01 13.35 0.20
N GLY A 111 -7.82 13.30 1.26
CA GLY A 111 -9.27 13.06 1.18
C GLY A 111 -9.67 11.72 0.55
N GLY A 112 -8.72 10.79 0.37
CA GLY A 112 -8.91 9.56 -0.36
C GLY A 112 -8.58 8.31 0.44
N SER A 113 -8.47 7.19 -0.27
CA SER A 113 -8.16 5.90 0.35
C SER A 113 -7.46 4.96 -0.62
N ILE A 114 -6.71 4.00 -0.07
CA ILE A 114 -6.18 2.86 -0.78
C ILE A 114 -6.63 1.57 -0.11
N VAL A 115 -6.68 0.48 -0.89
CA VAL A 115 -6.82 -0.87 -0.37
C VAL A 115 -5.45 -1.53 -0.43
N LEU A 116 -5.00 -2.14 0.65
CA LEU A 116 -3.77 -2.94 0.71
C LEU A 116 -4.11 -4.41 0.46
N GLY A 117 -3.34 -5.04 -0.42
CA GLY A 117 -3.48 -6.44 -0.80
C GLY A 117 -4.60 -6.70 -1.82
N GLY A 118 -4.67 -7.95 -2.27
CA GLY A 118 -5.53 -8.34 -3.40
C GLY A 118 -4.96 -7.91 -4.75
N LYS A 119 -5.62 -8.35 -5.82
CA LYS A 119 -5.21 -8.07 -7.21
C LYS A 119 -5.27 -6.56 -7.51
N ASP A 120 -4.28 -6.06 -8.25
CA ASP A 120 -4.20 -4.69 -8.77
C ASP A 120 -4.11 -3.57 -7.71
N ASN A 121 -3.83 -3.92 -6.45
CA ASN A 121 -3.66 -3.01 -5.33
C ASN A 121 -2.19 -2.98 -4.86
N PRO A 122 -1.77 -1.95 -4.07
CA PRO A 122 -0.50 -1.98 -3.39
C PRO A 122 -0.37 -3.21 -2.47
N SER A 123 0.78 -3.86 -2.49
CA SER A 123 1.02 -5.10 -1.73
C SER A 123 1.83 -4.84 -0.46
N ALA A 124 1.54 -5.60 0.59
CA ALA A 124 2.29 -5.61 1.84
C ALA A 124 2.60 -7.06 2.22
N VAL A 125 3.77 -7.55 1.85
CA VAL A 125 4.15 -8.97 1.95
C VAL A 125 5.16 -9.19 3.06
N LEU A 126 4.87 -10.09 3.98
CA LEU A 126 5.80 -10.62 4.97
C LEU A 126 6.39 -11.95 4.45
N PRO A 127 7.67 -12.03 4.06
CA PRO A 127 8.23 -13.23 3.42
C PRO A 127 8.18 -14.50 4.26
N LYS A 128 8.35 -14.36 5.58
CA LYS A 128 8.39 -15.47 6.55
C LYS A 128 7.15 -15.47 7.45
N GLY A 129 5.98 -15.44 6.82
CA GLY A 129 4.71 -15.29 7.52
C GLY A 129 4.40 -16.45 8.46
N ARG A 130 4.51 -17.69 7.97
CA ARG A 130 4.09 -18.88 8.75
C ARG A 130 4.94 -19.13 10.01
N GLU A 131 6.21 -18.75 10.00
CA GLU A 131 7.17 -19.08 11.05
C GLU A 131 6.94 -18.31 12.38
N GLY A 132 6.19 -17.20 12.35
CA GLY A 132 5.87 -16.45 13.56
C GLY A 132 4.43 -15.91 13.61
N LEU A 133 3.54 -16.46 12.79
CA LEU A 133 2.11 -16.15 12.81
C LEU A 133 1.30 -17.40 13.09
N LYS A 134 0.29 -17.25 13.95
CA LYS A 134 -0.64 -18.33 14.32
C LYS A 134 -2.04 -17.95 13.90
N ASP A 135 -2.66 -18.77 13.06
CA ASP A 135 -4.04 -18.56 12.61
C ASP A 135 -5.00 -18.54 13.82
N GLY A 136 -5.95 -17.60 13.80
CA GLY A 136 -6.87 -17.33 14.91
C GLY A 136 -6.28 -16.48 16.05
N ALA A 137 -4.98 -16.18 16.03
CA ALA A 137 -4.39 -15.22 16.97
C ALA A 137 -4.61 -13.78 16.50
N THR A 138 -4.34 -12.84 17.42
CA THR A 138 -4.23 -11.42 17.10
C THR A 138 -2.76 -11.03 17.02
N GLN A 139 -2.39 -10.34 15.95
CA GLN A 139 -1.05 -9.83 15.72
C GLN A 139 -1.05 -8.30 15.81
N ARG A 140 -0.07 -7.72 16.51
CA ARG A 140 0.07 -6.25 16.61
C ARG A 140 0.89 -5.74 15.43
N LEU A 141 0.35 -4.72 14.77
CA LEU A 141 0.98 -4.02 13.66
C LEU A 141 1.21 -2.56 13.98
N SER A 142 2.30 -2.03 13.47
CA SER A 142 2.61 -0.60 13.43
C SER A 142 2.72 -0.16 11.97
N PHE A 143 1.86 0.76 11.54
CA PHE A 143 1.92 1.39 10.24
C PHE A 143 2.60 2.76 10.40
N ASP A 144 3.69 3.00 9.68
CA ASP A 144 4.41 4.27 9.73
C ASP A 144 4.05 5.16 8.54
N PHE A 145 3.45 6.32 8.81
CA PHE A 145 3.05 7.30 7.81
C PHE A 145 3.93 8.54 7.83
N SER A 146 4.15 9.15 6.66
CA SER A 146 5.09 10.26 6.50
C SER A 146 4.86 11.47 7.40
N SER A 147 3.61 11.84 7.69
CA SER A 147 3.29 12.97 8.58
C SER A 147 2.56 12.55 9.84
N THR A 148 1.64 11.58 9.75
CA THR A 148 0.89 11.10 10.92
C THR A 148 1.77 10.31 11.88
N GLY A 149 2.87 9.74 11.40
CA GLY A 149 3.74 8.85 12.17
C GLY A 149 3.10 7.48 12.38
N GLU A 150 3.39 6.88 13.53
CA GLU A 150 3.05 5.48 13.81
C GLU A 150 1.57 5.32 14.23
N VAL A 151 0.85 4.44 13.51
CA VAL A 151 -0.53 4.03 13.81
C VAL A 151 -0.52 2.55 14.18
N LYS A 152 -0.88 2.25 15.43
CA LYS A 152 -0.89 0.89 15.99
C LYS A 152 -2.26 0.26 15.89
N ILE A 153 -2.29 -1.01 15.51
CA ILE A 153 -3.52 -1.80 15.41
C ILE A 153 -3.24 -3.27 15.74
N ALA A 154 -4.24 -3.97 16.27
CA ALA A 154 -4.17 -5.40 16.55
C ALA A 154 -5.12 -6.12 15.59
N ALA A 155 -4.57 -6.84 14.59
CA ALA A 155 -5.33 -7.48 13.52
C ALA A 155 -5.40 -8.99 13.71
N PHE A 156 -6.48 -9.62 13.22
CA PHE A 156 -6.59 -11.06 13.23
C PHE A 156 -5.67 -11.69 12.18
N VAL A 157 -5.09 -12.84 12.56
CA VAL A 157 -4.36 -13.72 11.65
C VAL A 157 -5.33 -14.76 11.12
N VAL A 158 -5.55 -14.76 9.81
CA VAL A 158 -6.51 -15.66 9.15
C VAL A 158 -5.82 -16.41 8.01
N PRO A 159 -6.15 -17.69 7.78
CA PRO A 159 -5.64 -18.40 6.62
C PRO A 159 -6.31 -17.90 5.34
N ALA A 160 -5.63 -17.99 4.20
CA ALA A 160 -6.17 -17.74 2.86
C ALA A 160 -7.23 -18.79 2.44
N LYS A 161 -8.33 -18.90 3.19
CA LYS A 161 -9.47 -19.80 2.98
C LYS A 161 -10.75 -19.00 2.85
N SER A 162 -11.76 -19.60 2.22
CA SER A 162 -13.11 -19.04 2.09
C SER A 162 -13.05 -17.61 1.54
N PHE A 163 -13.53 -16.61 2.29
CA PHE A 163 -13.55 -15.20 1.91
C PHE A 163 -12.16 -14.59 1.65
N TYR A 164 -11.10 -15.19 2.19
CA TYR A 164 -9.73 -14.68 2.10
C TYR A 164 -8.90 -15.32 0.99
N LYS A 165 -9.45 -16.25 0.19
CA LYS A 165 -8.65 -16.97 -0.83
C LYS A 165 -8.03 -16.02 -1.86
N ASP A 166 -8.78 -14.99 -2.27
CA ASP A 166 -8.38 -14.06 -3.32
C ASP A 166 -7.54 -12.89 -2.77
N TRP A 167 -7.40 -12.83 -1.45
CA TRP A 167 -6.65 -11.81 -0.71
C TRP A 167 -5.38 -12.34 -0.07
N GLY A 168 -5.22 -13.67 -0.07
CA GLY A 168 -4.07 -14.34 0.49
C GLY A 168 -2.80 -14.13 -0.32
N PRO A 169 -1.67 -14.55 0.24
CA PRO A 169 -0.42 -14.56 -0.50
C PRO A 169 -0.61 -15.51 -1.69
N GLN A 170 -0.41 -15.01 -2.91
CA GLN A 170 -0.23 -15.90 -4.04
C GLN A 170 0.98 -16.77 -3.75
N ALA A 171 0.82 -18.08 -3.91
CA ALA A 171 1.94 -19.00 -3.86
C ALA A 171 3.05 -18.42 -4.74
N PRO A 172 4.32 -18.39 -4.28
CA PRO A 172 5.41 -18.04 -5.17
C PRO A 172 5.22 -18.88 -6.43
N ALA A 173 5.24 -18.25 -7.61
CA ALA A 173 5.49 -19.00 -8.82
C ALA A 173 6.73 -19.84 -8.52
N THR A 174 6.60 -21.17 -8.56
CA THR A 174 7.74 -22.06 -8.42
C THR A 174 8.76 -21.61 -9.45
N GLN A 175 9.77 -20.85 -9.00
CA GLN A 175 10.96 -20.62 -9.79
C GLN A 175 11.45 -22.04 -10.13
N PRO A 176 11.54 -22.42 -11.41
CA PRO A 176 12.12 -23.70 -11.74
C PRO A 176 13.48 -23.74 -11.06
N SER A 177 13.70 -24.76 -10.23
CA SER A 177 14.99 -25.02 -9.59
C SER A 177 15.98 -25.41 -10.68
N GLY A 178 16.42 -24.43 -11.46
CA GLY A 178 17.51 -24.58 -12.40
C GLY A 178 18.79 -24.57 -11.60
N THR A 179 19.25 -25.75 -11.18
CA THR A 179 20.68 -25.95 -10.93
C THR A 179 21.38 -25.68 -12.26
N PRO A 180 22.26 -24.69 -12.40
CA PRO A 180 23.05 -24.56 -13.61
C PRO A 180 23.93 -25.79 -13.73
N GLY A 181 23.66 -26.63 -14.74
CA GLY A 181 24.54 -27.73 -15.09
C GLY A 181 25.92 -27.16 -15.43
N ALA A 182 26.93 -27.57 -14.67
CA ALA A 182 28.32 -27.29 -15.01
C ALA A 182 28.64 -27.99 -16.36
N PRO A 183 29.20 -27.28 -17.36
CA PRO A 183 29.71 -27.94 -18.54
C PRO A 183 31.04 -28.63 -18.17
N SER A 184 31.00 -29.95 -17.97
CA SER A 184 32.22 -30.76 -17.89
C SER A 184 32.79 -30.94 -19.29
N GLY A 185 33.65 -30.01 -19.71
CA GLY A 185 34.45 -30.11 -20.92
C GLY A 185 35.81 -30.74 -20.64
N ALA A 186 36.03 -31.95 -21.17
CA ALA A 186 37.35 -32.55 -21.46
C ALA A 186 37.09 -33.77 -22.39
N ALA A 187 37.80 -34.04 -23.47
CA ALA A 187 38.85 -33.37 -24.25
C ALA A 187 38.93 -34.11 -25.61
N SER A 188 39.47 -33.48 -26.66
CA SER A 188 40.44 -34.07 -27.59
C SER A 188 40.79 -33.08 -28.71
N ALA A 189 42.07 -32.68 -28.74
CA ALA A 189 42.73 -31.92 -29.82
C ALA A 189 42.95 -32.84 -31.08
N PRO A 190 43.50 -32.41 -32.25
CA PRO A 190 44.73 -31.61 -32.33
C PRO A 190 44.94 -30.69 -33.56
N ALA A 191 46.06 -29.96 -33.45
CA ALA A 191 47.04 -29.61 -34.50
C ALA A 191 46.78 -28.43 -35.45
N GLY A 192 47.72 -27.48 -35.41
CA GLY A 192 48.22 -26.85 -36.64
C GLY A 192 48.64 -25.39 -36.51
N GLY A 193 49.96 -25.13 -36.49
CA GLY A 193 50.57 -23.87 -36.96
C GLY A 193 50.59 -22.73 -35.94
N ALA A 194 51.69 -22.54 -35.19
CA ALA A 194 52.91 -21.82 -35.60
C ALA A 194 52.85 -20.29 -35.41
N ALA A 195 53.84 -19.82 -34.65
CA ALA A 195 54.53 -18.53 -34.74
C ALA A 195 53.93 -17.28 -34.05
N SER A 196 54.64 -16.90 -32.98
CA SER A 196 55.23 -15.58 -32.72
C SER A 196 54.39 -14.45 -32.10
N ALA A 197 54.64 -14.27 -30.80
CA ALA A 197 55.10 -13.06 -30.09
C ALA A 197 54.87 -11.62 -30.64
N PRO A 198 54.84 -10.61 -29.74
CA PRO A 198 54.13 -9.34 -29.92
C PRO A 198 55.04 -8.11 -30.15
N ALA A 199 54.41 -6.94 -30.27
CA ALA A 199 54.89 -5.56 -29.96
C ALA A 199 55.15 -4.58 -31.12
N GLY A 200 54.87 -3.30 -30.82
CA GLY A 200 55.39 -2.09 -31.49
C GLY A 200 54.37 -1.40 -32.40
N ALA A 201 53.68 -0.32 -32.01
CA ALA A 201 54.12 1.05 -31.72
C ALA A 201 54.21 1.99 -32.95
N ALA A 202 53.60 3.16 -32.75
CA ALA A 202 53.98 4.49 -33.24
C ALA A 202 53.56 4.99 -34.64
N GLU A 203 52.86 6.14 -34.57
CA GLU A 203 53.11 7.41 -35.27
C GLU A 203 52.87 7.55 -36.79
N GLY A 204 52.25 8.70 -37.13
CA GLY A 204 52.43 9.34 -38.43
C GLY A 204 51.18 9.96 -39.06
N GLN A 205 50.81 11.17 -38.64
CA GLN A 205 50.09 12.17 -39.47
C GLN A 205 51.03 12.66 -40.62
N PRO A 206 50.68 13.56 -41.59
CA PRO A 206 49.42 14.32 -41.82
C PRO A 206 49.06 14.57 -43.32
N GLN A 207 48.14 15.54 -43.53
CA GLN A 207 47.83 16.33 -44.74
C GLN A 207 46.71 15.78 -45.65
N GLY A 208 45.73 16.56 -46.10
CA GLY A 208 45.45 17.99 -45.94
C GLY A 208 44.25 18.44 -46.80
N ALA A 209 43.76 19.66 -46.49
CA ALA A 209 42.92 20.58 -47.29
C ALA A 209 41.46 20.16 -47.63
N GLY A 210 40.43 20.99 -47.43
CA GLY A 210 40.34 22.34 -46.90
C GLY A 210 38.96 22.99 -47.09
N HIS A 211 38.81 24.18 -46.49
CA HIS A 211 37.91 25.32 -46.80
C HIS A 211 36.41 25.22 -46.42
N GLN A 212 35.99 25.93 -45.35
CA GLN A 212 35.44 27.32 -45.29
C GLN A 212 33.92 27.37 -45.56
N ALA A 213 33.05 28.21 -44.99
CA ALA A 213 33.04 29.20 -43.91
C ALA A 213 31.57 29.65 -43.74
N GLY A 214 31.22 30.29 -42.60
CA GLY A 214 30.04 31.19 -42.50
C GLY A 214 29.34 31.16 -41.14
N THR A 215 29.63 32.08 -40.20
CA THR A 215 28.87 33.32 -39.83
C THR A 215 27.37 33.10 -39.56
N LYS A 216 26.70 33.59 -38.51
CA LYS A 216 26.97 34.49 -37.36
C LYS A 216 25.74 34.35 -36.41
N PRO A 217 25.77 34.81 -35.14
CA PRO A 217 24.64 34.79 -34.20
C PRO A 217 23.76 36.05 -34.33
N GLY A 218 22.46 35.91 -34.08
CA GLY A 218 21.48 37.00 -34.07
C GLY A 218 20.89 37.27 -32.69
N THR A 219 21.19 38.46 -32.18
CA THR A 219 20.67 39.15 -30.98
C THR A 219 19.32 39.83 -31.21
N GLY A 220 18.56 40.10 -30.13
CA GLY A 220 17.43 41.04 -30.09
C GLY A 220 16.54 40.80 -28.85
N THR A 221 16.92 41.22 -27.64
CA THR A 221 16.65 42.53 -26.98
C THR A 221 15.19 43.02 -27.00
N GLY A 222 14.59 43.14 -25.81
CA GLY A 222 13.36 43.89 -25.55
C GLY A 222 13.03 43.88 -24.05
N ALA A 223 13.18 45.03 -23.39
CA ALA A 223 13.22 45.22 -21.93
C ALA A 223 11.95 45.90 -21.36
N SER A 224 11.90 45.96 -20.01
CA SER A 224 11.17 46.89 -19.11
C SER A 224 10.01 46.24 -18.32
N ALA A 225 10.15 46.01 -17.00
CA ALA A 225 9.93 46.93 -15.84
C ALA A 225 8.42 47.03 -15.49
N THR A 226 7.86 46.97 -14.26
CA THR A 226 8.30 47.14 -12.85
C THR A 226 7.11 46.70 -11.94
N PRO A 227 7.24 46.58 -10.60
CA PRO A 227 6.43 45.72 -9.72
C PRO A 227 5.31 46.45 -8.95
N GLY A 228 4.42 45.70 -8.31
CA GLY A 228 3.45 46.22 -7.33
C GLY A 228 3.02 45.12 -6.36
N GLY A 229 3.32 45.32 -5.07
CA GLY A 229 2.86 44.45 -3.98
C GLY A 229 1.49 44.88 -3.46
N GLN A 230 0.85 44.00 -2.69
CA GLN A 230 -0.13 44.38 -1.69
C GLN A 230 -0.21 43.33 -0.58
N GLN A 231 0.07 43.82 0.63
CA GLN A 231 -0.14 43.17 1.91
C GLN A 231 -1.63 43.29 2.27
N HIS A 232 -2.19 42.31 2.97
CA HIS A 232 -3.34 42.55 3.84
C HIS A 232 -3.23 41.69 5.10
N ALA A 233 -3.22 42.37 6.24
CA ALA A 233 -3.42 41.84 7.58
C ALA A 233 -4.80 42.30 8.09
N GLY A 234 -5.38 41.51 8.99
CA GLY A 234 -6.41 41.94 9.94
C GLY A 234 -7.87 41.69 9.52
N HIS A 235 -8.52 40.70 10.12
CA HIS A 235 -9.48 40.85 11.22
C HIS A 235 -9.61 39.53 11.98
#